data_AF-A0A1G1LRY6-F1
#
_entry.id   AF-A0A1G1LRY6-F1
#
_cell.length_a   1.000
_cell.length_b   1.000
_cell.length_c   1.000
_cell.angle_alpha   90.00
_cell.angle_beta   90.00
_cell.angle_gamma   90.00
#
_symmetry.space_group_name_H-M   'P 1'
#
loop_
_entity.id
_entity.type
_entity.pdbx_description
1 polymer ?
#
loop_
_entity_poly.entity_id
_entity_poly.type
_entity_poly.pdbx_seq_one_letter_code
_entity_poly.pdbx_strand_id
1 'polypeptide(L)'
;MKIGRIVGMHTLALCVSGSLGFAAEPVTIGKLQADPQSYNLKIVTLRGTAHQIQILTNPPPALPRIDTQCLMVHPPYTFVLSDDTGFLQITVRARPPCVSQHSPAEPPDVADGDTVLVDAQITVTSGTTLDVLAVNIQRVGN
;
A
#
# COMPACT_ATOMS: atom_id res chain seq x y z
N MET A 1 -67.75 8.17 -32.73
CA MET A 1 -68.07 8.90 -31.48
C MET A 1 -67.95 7.93 -30.30
N LYS A 2 -67.23 8.33 -29.23
CA LYS A 2 -66.91 7.62 -27.94
C LYS A 2 -65.91 6.44 -28.04
N ILE A 3 -64.64 6.52 -27.63
CA ILE A 3 -63.91 6.91 -26.38
C ILE A 3 -63.70 5.74 -25.40
N GLY A 4 -62.41 5.45 -25.10
CA GLY A 4 -61.90 5.01 -23.79
C GLY A 4 -61.57 3.52 -23.68
N ARG A 5 -60.47 3.05 -23.07
CA ARG A 5 -59.45 3.68 -22.22
C ARG A 5 -58.13 2.90 -22.35
N ILE A 6 -57.03 3.64 -22.41
CA ILE A 6 -55.65 3.15 -22.34
C ILE A 6 -55.32 2.96 -20.86
N VAL A 7 -54.94 1.75 -20.44
CA VAL A 7 -54.38 1.51 -19.11
C VAL A 7 -52.87 1.61 -19.24
N GLY A 8 -52.32 2.73 -18.75
CA GLY A 8 -50.90 3.02 -18.72
C GLY A 8 -50.20 2.17 -17.66
N MET A 9 -49.35 1.26 -18.11
CA MET A 9 -48.43 0.51 -17.26
C MET A 9 -47.17 1.35 -17.07
N HIS A 10 -47.13 2.13 -15.99
CA HIS A 10 -45.93 2.89 -15.60
C HIS A 10 -44.89 1.95 -15.02
N THR A 11 -44.00 1.45 -15.87
CA THR A 11 -42.79 0.75 -15.43
C THR A 11 -41.80 1.79 -14.89
N LEU A 12 -41.66 1.83 -13.57
CA LEU A 12 -40.70 2.69 -12.87
C LEU A 12 -39.28 2.19 -13.21
N ALA A 13 -38.56 2.90 -14.09
CA ALA A 13 -37.18 2.62 -14.40
C ALA A 13 -36.29 3.04 -13.22
N LEU A 14 -35.80 2.07 -12.46
CA LEU A 14 -34.77 2.28 -11.44
C LEU A 14 -33.42 2.52 -12.16
N CYS A 15 -33.04 3.79 -12.31
CA CYS A 15 -31.67 4.14 -12.69
C CYS A 15 -30.75 3.86 -11.50
N VAL A 16 -30.17 2.65 -11.46
CA VAL A 16 -29.06 2.35 -10.55
C VAL A 16 -27.82 3.05 -11.13
N SER A 17 -27.55 4.25 -10.63
CA SER A 17 -26.31 4.98 -10.89
C SER A 17 -25.16 4.26 -10.18
N GLY A 18 -24.66 3.18 -10.78
CA GLY A 18 -23.41 2.55 -10.36
C GLY A 18 -22.28 3.54 -10.58
N SER A 19 -21.75 4.11 -9.50
CA SER A 19 -20.50 4.85 -9.53
C SER A 19 -19.38 3.86 -9.89
N LEU A 20 -19.05 3.79 -11.17
CA LEU A 20 -17.85 3.13 -11.68
C LEU A 20 -16.62 3.91 -11.18
N GLY A 21 -16.25 3.68 -9.93
CA GLY A 21 -14.90 3.95 -9.49
C GLY A 21 -14.00 3.00 -10.25
N PHE A 22 -13.29 3.50 -11.26
CA PHE A 22 -12.18 2.77 -11.87
C PHE A 22 -11.08 2.65 -10.79
N ALA A 23 -11.15 1.62 -9.96
CA ALA A 23 -10.00 1.16 -9.22
C ALA A 23 -8.99 0.71 -10.29
N ALA A 24 -7.93 1.51 -10.49
CA ALA A 24 -6.87 1.15 -11.41
C ALA A 24 -6.34 -0.23 -11.01
N GLU A 25 -6.24 -1.15 -11.97
CA GLU A 25 -5.76 -2.51 -11.70
C GLU A 25 -4.34 -2.46 -11.10
N PRO A 26 -4.03 -3.34 -10.12
CA PRO A 26 -2.69 -3.42 -9.58
C PRO A 26 -1.65 -3.69 -10.67
N VAL A 27 -0.55 -2.96 -10.64
CA VAL A 27 0.61 -3.19 -11.52
C VAL A 27 1.34 -4.44 -11.04
N THR A 28 1.70 -5.33 -11.97
CA THR A 28 2.51 -6.51 -11.65
C THR A 28 3.97 -6.13 -11.46
N ILE A 29 4.68 -6.86 -10.60
CA ILE A 29 6.10 -6.62 -10.31
C ILE A 29 6.95 -6.73 -11.58
N GLY A 30 6.70 -7.75 -12.41
CA GLY A 30 7.42 -7.97 -13.66
C GLY A 30 7.22 -6.84 -14.67
N LYS A 31 6.01 -6.25 -14.76
CA LYS A 31 5.76 -5.09 -15.63
C LYS A 31 6.53 -3.87 -15.15
N LEU A 32 6.55 -3.66 -13.84
CA LEU A 32 7.28 -2.56 -13.22
C LEU A 32 8.80 -2.71 -13.40
N GLN A 33 9.33 -3.91 -13.26
CA GLN A 33 10.76 -4.20 -13.45
C GLN A 33 11.20 -4.18 -14.93
N ALA A 34 10.30 -4.51 -15.86
CA ALA A 34 10.59 -4.48 -17.29
C ALA A 34 10.77 -3.04 -17.84
N ASP A 35 10.04 -2.07 -17.29
CA ASP A 35 10.15 -0.66 -17.67
C ASP A 35 9.98 0.27 -16.45
N PRO A 36 10.98 0.30 -15.53
CA PRO A 36 10.88 1.06 -14.29
C PRO A 36 10.82 2.56 -14.54
N GLN A 37 11.45 3.06 -15.61
CA GLN A 37 11.48 4.48 -15.96
C GLN A 37 10.07 5.02 -16.27
N SER A 38 9.20 4.23 -16.89
CA SER A 38 7.81 4.61 -17.12
C SER A 38 7.02 4.86 -15.83
N TYR A 39 7.50 4.37 -14.69
CA TYR A 39 6.90 4.51 -13.37
C TYR A 39 7.60 5.53 -12.47
N ASN A 40 8.71 6.12 -12.90
CA ASN A 40 9.49 7.04 -12.07
C ASN A 40 8.62 8.21 -11.56
N LEU A 41 8.70 8.47 -10.26
CA LEU A 41 7.93 9.47 -9.50
C LEU A 41 6.40 9.25 -9.49
N LYS A 42 5.91 8.08 -9.91
CA LYS A 42 4.48 7.73 -9.83
C LYS A 42 4.18 6.97 -8.55
N ILE A 43 2.91 7.06 -8.13
CA ILE A 43 2.32 6.14 -7.16
C ILE A 43 1.60 5.06 -7.95
N VAL A 44 1.87 3.79 -7.62
CA VAL A 44 1.22 2.62 -8.21
C VAL A 44 0.69 1.72 -7.11
N THR A 45 -0.39 1.01 -7.38
CA THR A 45 -0.86 -0.06 -6.51
C THR A 45 -0.22 -1.37 -6.95
N LEU A 46 0.43 -2.07 -6.02
CA LEU A 46 0.98 -3.41 -6.19
C LEU A 46 0.14 -4.39 -5.39
N ARG A 47 0.01 -5.63 -5.85
CA ARG A 47 -0.63 -6.72 -5.11
C ARG A 47 0.33 -7.89 -5.01
N GLY A 48 0.43 -8.50 -3.84
CA GLY A 48 1.28 -9.67 -3.67
C GLY A 48 1.26 -10.24 -2.27
N THR A 49 2.11 -11.22 -2.02
CA THR A 49 2.33 -11.84 -0.72
C THR A 49 3.57 -11.25 -0.07
N ALA A 50 3.46 -10.85 1.20
CA ALA A 50 4.56 -10.30 1.98
C ALA A 50 5.44 -11.43 2.55
N HIS A 51 6.75 -11.26 2.43
CA HIS A 51 7.77 -12.17 2.94
C HIS A 51 8.93 -11.41 3.58
N GLN A 52 9.73 -12.09 4.41
CA GLN A 52 11.01 -11.58 4.91
C GLN A 52 10.89 -10.19 5.58
N ILE A 53 9.93 -10.04 6.49
CA ILE A 53 9.70 -8.77 7.19
C ILE A 53 10.88 -8.48 8.11
N GLN A 54 11.51 -7.32 7.92
CA GLN A 54 12.67 -6.88 8.70
C GLN A 54 12.46 -5.47 9.24
N ILE A 55 12.40 -5.35 10.57
CA ILE A 55 12.38 -4.04 11.25
C ILE A 55 13.77 -3.41 11.12
N LEU A 56 13.81 -2.20 10.58
CA LEU A 56 15.02 -1.39 10.45
C LEU A 56 15.26 -0.62 11.76
N THR A 57 15.62 -1.34 12.82
CA THR A 57 15.92 -0.71 14.11
C THR A 57 17.28 -0.01 14.01
N ASN A 58 17.34 1.28 14.30
CA ASN A 58 18.59 1.88 14.77
C ASN A 58 18.67 1.62 16.28
N PRO A 59 19.58 0.77 16.78
CA PRO A 59 19.74 0.63 18.23
C PRO A 59 20.10 2.01 18.80
N PRO A 60 19.39 2.48 19.84
CA PRO A 60 19.75 3.74 20.46
C PRO A 60 21.21 3.64 20.92
N PRO A 61 22.03 4.70 20.73
CA PRO A 61 23.41 4.68 21.21
C PRO A 61 23.42 4.40 22.71
N ALA A 62 24.34 3.53 23.16
CA ALA A 62 24.47 3.01 24.53
C ALA A 62 24.87 4.05 25.59
N LEU A 63 24.47 5.31 25.40
CA LEU A 63 24.72 6.40 26.33
C LEU A 63 23.51 6.56 27.25
N PRO A 64 23.71 6.72 28.57
CA PRO A 64 22.63 7.07 29.48
C PRO A 64 22.18 8.49 29.14
N ARG A 65 21.17 8.63 28.29
CA ARG A 65 20.65 9.94 27.87
C ARG A 65 19.26 10.13 28.43
N ILE A 66 19.13 11.25 29.13
CA ILE A 66 17.89 11.92 29.53
C ILE A 66 16.85 11.76 28.41
N ASP A 67 15.64 11.37 28.80
CA ASP A 67 14.47 11.04 27.96
C ASP A 67 14.01 12.20 27.05
N THR A 68 14.82 12.49 26.05
CA THR A 68 14.64 13.60 25.10
C THR A 68 14.70 13.13 23.66
N GLN A 69 14.93 11.83 23.43
CA GLN A 69 15.00 11.26 22.09
C GLN A 69 13.61 10.86 21.63
N CYS A 70 13.18 11.49 20.54
CA CYS A 70 11.94 11.20 19.86
C CYS A 70 12.10 9.92 19.02
N LEU A 71 11.59 8.78 19.51
CA LEU A 71 11.52 7.54 18.72
C LEU A 71 10.10 7.35 18.18
N MET A 72 9.99 6.94 16.91
CA MET A 72 8.71 6.64 16.29
C MET A 72 8.22 5.28 16.78
N VAL A 73 6.97 5.21 17.30
CA VAL A 73 6.34 3.97 17.76
C VAL A 73 6.30 2.91 16.67
N HIS A 74 6.05 3.36 15.44
CA HIS A 74 6.12 2.52 14.25
C HIS A 74 7.53 2.64 13.65
N PRO A 75 8.44 1.71 13.92
CA PRO A 75 9.77 1.75 13.33
C PRO A 75 9.68 1.59 11.81
N PRO A 76 10.67 2.10 11.06
CA PRO A 76 10.77 1.77 9.65
C PRO A 76 11.05 0.27 9.50
N TYR A 77 10.56 -0.33 8.43
CA TYR A 77 10.78 -1.74 8.14
C TYR A 77 10.82 -1.99 6.63
N THR A 78 11.37 -3.13 6.23
CA THR A 78 11.32 -3.63 4.85
C THR A 78 10.61 -4.98 4.83
N PHE A 79 10.10 -5.34 3.65
CA PHE A 79 9.64 -6.70 3.36
C PHE A 79 9.77 -6.94 1.86
N VAL A 80 9.80 -8.21 1.47
CA VAL A 80 9.76 -8.63 0.06
C VAL A 80 8.31 -8.90 -0.31
N LEU A 81 7.79 -8.18 -1.29
CA LEU A 81 6.51 -8.48 -1.92
C LEU A 81 6.75 -9.43 -3.09
N SER A 82 5.96 -10.51 -3.17
CA SER A 82 5.99 -11.46 -4.29
C SER A 82 4.65 -11.48 -5.02
N ASP A 83 4.68 -11.62 -6.33
CA ASP A 83 3.53 -11.99 -7.15
C ASP A 83 3.95 -13.10 -8.15
N ASP A 84 3.05 -13.50 -9.03
CA ASP A 84 3.34 -14.54 -10.04
C ASP A 84 4.43 -14.13 -11.05
N THR A 85 4.86 -12.86 -11.03
CA THR A 85 5.77 -12.26 -12.02
C THR A 85 7.12 -11.87 -11.45
N GLY A 86 7.30 -11.81 -10.13
CA GLY A 86 8.59 -11.53 -9.52
C GLY A 86 8.56 -11.18 -8.04
N PHE A 87 9.66 -10.61 -7.58
CA PHE A 87 9.88 -10.18 -6.20
C PHE A 87 10.35 -8.73 -6.16
N LEU A 88 9.92 -7.99 -5.14
CA LEU A 88 10.28 -6.59 -4.97
C LEU A 88 10.43 -6.24 -3.49
N GLN A 89 11.57 -5.63 -3.13
CA GLN A 89 11.74 -5.11 -1.77
C GLN A 89 10.96 -3.81 -1.61
N ILE A 90 10.07 -3.78 -0.63
CA ILE A 90 9.27 -2.62 -0.24
C ILE A 90 9.88 -2.01 1.03
N THR A 91 10.06 -0.69 1.03
CA THR A 91 10.46 0.07 2.22
C THR A 91 9.26 0.76 2.82
N VAL A 92 9.11 0.69 4.13
CA VAL A 92 8.09 1.41 4.91
C VAL A 92 8.79 2.38 5.84
N ARG A 93 8.41 3.65 5.76
CA ARG A 93 8.95 4.71 6.64
C ARG A 93 8.38 4.58 8.05
N ALA A 94 9.15 5.11 8.98
CA ALA A 94 8.67 5.33 10.34
C ALA A 94 7.45 6.26 10.32
N ARG A 95 6.47 5.99 11.18
CA ARG A 95 5.23 6.79 11.27
C ARG A 95 5.01 7.33 12.69
N PRO A 96 4.35 8.50 12.84
CA PRO A 96 3.96 9.02 14.15
C PRO A 96 2.98 8.06 14.86
N PRO A 97 2.84 8.14 16.20
CA PRO A 97 3.37 9.18 17.07
C PRO A 97 4.83 8.96 17.45
N CYS A 98 5.45 10.06 17.89
CA CYS A 98 6.74 10.03 18.54
C CYS A 98 6.55 9.83 20.05
N VAL A 99 7.29 8.88 20.63
CA VAL A 99 7.21 8.48 22.04
C VAL A 99 8.59 8.45 22.69
N SER A 100 8.60 8.29 24.02
CA SER A 100 9.84 8.06 24.76
C SER A 100 10.48 6.74 24.36
N GLN A 101 11.80 6.65 24.52
CA GLN A 101 12.59 5.45 24.20
C GLN A 101 12.18 4.18 24.96
N HIS A 102 11.35 4.33 26.01
CA HIS A 102 10.85 3.24 26.84
C HIS A 102 9.49 2.71 26.38
N SER A 103 8.85 3.37 25.41
CA SER A 103 7.63 2.87 24.82
C SER A 103 7.94 1.66 23.94
N PRO A 104 7.11 0.60 24.03
CA PRO A 104 7.26 -0.55 23.14
C PRO A 104 7.02 -0.12 21.68
N ALA A 105 7.84 -0.64 20.78
CA ALA A 105 7.59 -0.50 19.35
C ALA A 105 6.33 -1.28 18.97
N GLU A 106 5.52 -0.72 18.07
CA GLU A 106 4.40 -1.43 17.48
C GLU A 106 4.88 -2.41 16.40
N PRO A 107 4.20 -3.56 16.25
CA PRO A 107 4.52 -4.51 15.21
C PRO A 107 4.26 -3.92 13.80
N PRO A 108 4.93 -4.44 12.76
CA PRO A 108 4.66 -4.07 11.38
C PRO A 108 3.19 -4.30 10.96
N ASP A 109 2.73 -3.52 9.97
CA ASP A 109 1.37 -3.63 9.42
C ASP A 109 1.15 -4.87 8.55
N VAL A 110 2.18 -5.71 8.41
CA VAL A 110 2.18 -6.93 7.60
C VAL A 110 2.91 -8.04 8.35
N ALA A 111 2.44 -9.27 8.17
CA ALA A 111 3.09 -10.49 8.62
C ALA A 111 3.53 -11.33 7.41
N ASP A 112 4.43 -12.29 7.65
CA ASP A 112 4.86 -13.21 6.60
C ASP A 112 3.66 -14.06 6.13
N GLY A 113 3.47 -14.13 4.81
CA GLY A 113 2.33 -14.81 4.19
C GLY A 113 1.09 -13.93 3.99
N ASP A 114 1.05 -12.69 4.49
CA ASP A 114 -0.08 -11.80 4.25
C ASP A 114 -0.19 -11.45 2.76
N THR A 115 -1.40 -11.57 2.21
CA THR A 115 -1.71 -10.98 0.90
C THR A 115 -2.08 -9.51 1.10
N VAL A 116 -1.38 -8.62 0.41
CA VAL A 116 -1.50 -7.17 0.60
C VAL A 116 -1.68 -6.41 -0.71
N LEU A 117 -2.36 -5.28 -0.62
CA LEU A 117 -2.31 -4.18 -1.59
C LEU A 117 -1.39 -3.10 -1.03
N VAL A 118 -0.44 -2.65 -1.85
CA VAL A 118 0.54 -1.63 -1.48
C VAL A 118 0.45 -0.49 -2.47
N ASP A 119 0.05 0.70 -2.01
CA ASP A 119 0.25 1.91 -2.78
C ASP A 119 1.70 2.36 -2.55
N ALA A 120 2.51 2.34 -3.59
CA ALA A 120 3.94 2.60 -3.50
C ALA A 120 4.36 3.75 -4.41
N GLN A 121 5.16 4.67 -3.85
CA GLN A 121 5.89 5.65 -4.63
C GLN A 121 7.14 5.00 -5.23
N ILE A 122 7.27 5.11 -6.54
CA ILE A 122 8.39 4.58 -7.30
C ILE A 122 9.39 5.69 -7.57
N THR A 123 10.66 5.46 -7.23
CA THR A 123 11.77 6.34 -7.61
C THR A 123 12.81 5.49 -8.34
N VAL A 124 13.28 5.97 -9.49
CA VAL A 124 14.36 5.30 -10.23
C VAL A 124 15.62 6.14 -10.16
N THR A 125 16.63 5.62 -9.47
CA THR A 125 17.93 6.25 -9.30
C THR A 125 18.93 5.65 -10.29
N SER A 126 19.81 6.48 -10.87
CA SER A 126 20.88 6.03 -11.79
C SER A 126 20.40 5.12 -12.93
N GLY A 127 19.21 5.36 -13.48
CA GLY A 127 18.67 4.67 -14.65
C GLY A 127 18.07 3.28 -14.38
N THR A 128 18.54 2.55 -13.37
CA THR A 128 18.20 1.12 -13.14
C THR A 128 17.87 0.75 -11.71
N THR A 129 18.28 1.56 -10.72
CA THR A 129 18.00 1.27 -9.31
C THR A 129 16.58 1.67 -8.99
N LEU A 130 15.77 0.71 -8.56
CA LEU A 130 14.36 0.91 -8.25
C LEU A 130 14.17 1.00 -6.73
N ASP A 131 13.80 2.19 -6.26
CA ASP A 131 13.44 2.45 -4.87
C ASP A 131 11.92 2.49 -4.74
N VAL A 132 11.37 1.60 -3.90
CA VAL A 132 9.92 1.41 -3.73
C VAL A 132 9.52 1.69 -2.30
N LEU A 133 8.82 2.81 -2.12
CA LEU A 133 8.39 3.29 -0.81
C LEU A 133 6.88 3.10 -0.66
N ALA A 134 6.46 2.32 0.33
CA ALA A 134 5.05 2.21 0.67
C ALA A 134 4.50 3.53 1.21
N VAL A 135 3.37 3.96 0.65
CA VAL A 135 2.54 5.08 1.10
C VAL A 135 1.37 4.57 1.93
N ASN A 136 0.78 3.45 1.50
CA ASN A 136 -0.34 2.79 2.16
C ASN A 136 -0.24 1.28 1.96
N ILE A 137 -0.65 0.51 2.97
CA ILE A 137 -0.66 -0.96 2.94
C ILE A 137 -2.00 -1.44 3.47
N GLN A 138 -2.65 -2.30 2.71
CA GLN A 138 -3.93 -2.91 3.07
C GLN A 138 -3.81 -4.42 2.99
N ARG A 139 -4.08 -5.12 4.10
CA ARG A 139 -4.25 -6.58 4.07
C ARG A 139 -5.53 -6.91 3.31
N VAL A 140 -5.43 -7.80 2.34
CA VAL A 140 -6.59 -8.37 1.68
C VAL A 140 -7.09 -9.49 2.59
N GLY A 141 -8.25 -9.27 3.23
CA GLY A 141 -8.85 -10.28 4.09
C GLY A 141 -9.12 -11.58 3.32
N ASN A 142 -8.88 -12.72 3.97
CA ASN A 142 -9.33 -14.03 3.51
C ASN A 142 -10.83 -14.21 3.78
#